data_AF-A0A7J2MGX0-F1
#
_entry.id   AF-A0A7J2MGX0-F1
#
_cell.length_a   1.000
_cell.length_b   1.000
_cell.length_c   1.000
_cell.angle_alpha   90.00
_cell.angle_beta   90.00
_cell.angle_gamma   90.00
#
_symmetry.space_group_name_H-M   'P 1'
#
loop_
_entity.id
_entity.type
_entity.pdbx_description
1 polymer ?
#
loop_
_entity_poly.entity_id
_entity_poly.type
_entity_poly.pdbx_seq_one_letter_code
_entity_poly.pdbx_strand_id
1 'polypeptide(L)'
;MHIKPLQEFTKDKIGVAGLVLLLFLATTAILAPVIAPHDPWDYSSPAFQPPSWEHLLGTNDIGYDIASELLLALRTSILFGIAVAAITCTIGLVLGVSAALIGGTYDMLVMRLADALLAIPTIIVLILIAAYFKPSTTVLIITLSLVMWQTTARGVRAQTLSLKSKLHVKASRNMGAATSYIMYKHIMPELFRCMRWVLLQRHGSQSSWKQDYHSSEYSIRPQRVSGS
;
A
#
# COMPACT_ATOMS: atom_id res chain seq x y z
N MET A 1 -29.01 -3.44 -4.08
CA MET A 1 -28.19 -2.34 -4.64
C MET A 1 -26.98 -2.96 -5.33
N HIS A 2 -27.10 -3.31 -6.62
CA HIS A 2 -26.03 -3.94 -7.40
C HIS A 2 -25.06 -2.87 -7.89
N ILE A 3 -23.95 -2.68 -7.18
CA ILE A 3 -22.86 -1.83 -7.66
C ILE A 3 -22.09 -2.68 -8.65
N LYS A 4 -22.00 -2.27 -9.93
CA LYS A 4 -21.18 -2.93 -10.94
C LYS A 4 -19.76 -2.36 -10.84
N PRO A 5 -18.82 -3.03 -10.13
CA PRO A 5 -17.54 -2.43 -9.76
C PRO A 5 -16.67 -2.06 -10.95
N LEU A 6 -16.80 -2.78 -12.07
CA LEU A 6 -16.04 -2.55 -13.31
C LEU A 6 -16.39 -1.22 -13.99
N GLN A 7 -17.66 -0.79 -13.93
CA GLN A 7 -18.10 0.45 -14.58
C GLN A 7 -17.72 1.72 -13.79
N GLU A 8 -17.60 1.60 -12.47
CA GLU A 8 -17.13 2.69 -11.61
C GLU A 8 -15.62 2.93 -11.80
N PHE A 9 -14.85 1.85 -11.95
CA PHE A 9 -13.39 1.91 -12.07
C PHE A 9 -12.95 2.54 -13.40
N THR A 10 -13.66 2.29 -14.50
CA THR A 10 -13.35 2.88 -15.82
C THR A 10 -13.60 4.39 -15.89
N LYS A 11 -14.31 4.98 -14.91
CA LYS A 11 -14.54 6.43 -14.84
C LYS A 11 -13.40 7.18 -14.16
N ASP A 12 -12.62 6.51 -13.31
CA ASP A 12 -11.47 7.10 -12.65
C ASP A 12 -10.23 7.00 -13.55
N LYS A 13 -9.90 8.11 -14.22
CA LYS A 13 -8.77 8.20 -15.16
C LYS A 13 -7.44 7.86 -14.49
N ILE A 14 -7.28 8.17 -13.21
CA ILE A 14 -6.04 7.89 -12.45
C ILE A 14 -5.96 6.39 -12.14
N GLY A 15 -7.08 5.81 -11.69
CA GLY A 15 -7.18 4.37 -11.44
C GLY A 15 -6.91 3.52 -12.68
N VAL A 16 -7.46 3.92 -13.83
CA VAL A 16 -7.20 3.25 -15.11
C VAL A 16 -5.74 3.40 -15.55
N ALA A 17 -5.15 4.61 -15.43
CA ALA A 17 -3.75 4.82 -15.78
C ALA A 17 -2.80 3.96 -14.92
N GLY A 18 -3.05 3.88 -13.62
CA GLY A 18 -2.29 3.01 -12.71
C GLY A 18 -2.43 1.52 -13.05
N LEU A 19 -3.65 1.07 -13.39
CA LEU A 19 -3.89 -0.31 -13.80
C LEU A 19 -3.18 -0.66 -15.12
N VAL A 20 -3.23 0.24 -16.11
CA VAL A 20 -2.53 0.07 -17.39
C VAL A 20 -1.03 0.01 -17.17
N LEU A 21 -0.46 0.89 -16.35
CA LEU A 21 0.97 0.87 -16.01
C LEU A 21 1.36 -0.43 -15.31
N LEU A 22 0.56 -0.89 -14.34
CA LEU A 22 0.83 -2.13 -13.61
C LEU A 22 0.79 -3.33 -14.55
N LEU A 23 -0.22 -3.41 -15.44
CA LEU A 23 -0.31 -4.48 -16.44
C LEU A 23 0.86 -4.44 -17.42
N PHE A 24 1.28 -3.24 -17.85
CA PHE A 24 2.46 -3.07 -18.70
C PHE A 24 3.74 -3.56 -18.01
N LEU A 25 3.97 -3.17 -16.76
CA LEU A 25 5.14 -3.62 -15.98
C LEU A 25 5.09 -5.13 -15.66
N ALA A 26 3.90 -5.67 -15.38
CA ALA A 26 3.73 -7.09 -15.10
C ALA A 26 3.96 -7.95 -16.36
N THR A 27 3.45 -7.51 -17.52
CA THR A 27 3.65 -8.22 -18.79
C THR A 27 5.12 -8.16 -19.22
N THR A 28 5.78 -7.01 -19.11
CA THR A 28 7.22 -6.91 -19.37
C THR A 28 8.06 -7.76 -18.41
N ALA A 29 7.71 -7.82 -17.12
CA ALA A 29 8.39 -8.71 -16.16
C ALA A 29 8.20 -10.21 -16.44
N ILE A 30 7.02 -10.63 -16.90
CA ILE A 30 6.75 -12.03 -17.26
C ILE A 30 7.49 -12.40 -18.55
N LEU A 31 7.54 -11.48 -19.51
CA LEU A 31 8.22 -11.68 -20.79
C LEU A 31 9.71 -11.37 -20.72
N ALA A 32 10.23 -10.84 -19.61
CA ALA A 32 11.64 -10.55 -19.39
C ALA A 32 12.60 -11.67 -19.82
N PRO A 33 12.41 -12.96 -19.47
CA PRO A 33 13.33 -14.03 -19.90
C PRO A 33 13.33 -14.30 -21.41
N VAL A 34 12.33 -13.79 -22.15
CA VAL A 34 12.22 -13.95 -23.62
C VAL A 34 12.64 -12.67 -24.34
N ILE A 35 12.41 -11.50 -23.72
CA ILE A 35 12.71 -10.18 -24.30
C ILE A 35 14.13 -9.73 -23.98
N ALA A 36 14.77 -10.27 -22.93
CA ALA A 36 16.14 -9.93 -22.57
C ALA A 36 17.08 -10.16 -23.77
N PRO A 37 17.79 -9.11 -24.24
CA PRO A 37 18.71 -9.22 -25.37
C PRO A 37 19.85 -10.22 -25.11
N HIS A 38 20.35 -10.26 -23.87
CA HIS A 38 21.48 -11.07 -23.45
C HIS A 38 21.20 -11.77 -22.11
N ASP A 39 22.03 -12.75 -21.77
CA ASP A 39 22.01 -13.31 -20.42
C ASP A 39 22.56 -12.25 -19.43
N PRO A 40 21.78 -11.84 -18.41
CA PRO A 40 22.20 -10.82 -17.44
C PRO A 40 23.46 -11.20 -16.63
N TRP A 41 23.85 -12.47 -16.65
CA TRP A 41 25.02 -12.98 -15.93
C TRP A 41 26.21 -13.26 -16.84
N ASP A 42 26.11 -12.95 -18.13
CA ASP A 42 27.21 -13.15 -19.07
C ASP A 42 28.24 -12.01 -18.95
N TYR A 43 29.47 -12.38 -18.59
CA TYR A 43 30.59 -11.47 -18.41
C TYR A 43 31.37 -11.24 -19.72
N SER A 44 30.89 -11.72 -20.86
CA SER A 44 31.67 -11.70 -22.11
C SER A 44 32.02 -10.30 -22.64
N SER A 45 31.34 -9.24 -22.19
CA SER A 45 31.49 -7.89 -22.73
C SER A 45 32.41 -7.00 -21.88
N PRO A 46 33.21 -6.11 -22.52
CA PRO A 46 33.97 -5.08 -21.83
C PRO A 46 33.12 -4.21 -20.91
N ALA A 47 33.70 -3.76 -19.79
CA ALA A 47 33.05 -2.83 -18.86
C ALA A 47 32.85 -1.43 -19.46
N PHE A 48 31.80 -0.73 -19.03
CA PHE A 48 31.46 0.64 -19.40
C PHE A 48 31.34 0.90 -20.91
N GLN A 49 30.81 -0.06 -21.68
CA GLN A 49 30.53 0.20 -23.08
C GLN A 49 29.38 1.20 -23.24
N PRO A 50 29.50 2.15 -24.17
CA PRO A 50 28.41 3.06 -24.49
C PRO A 50 27.22 2.31 -25.13
N PRO A 51 26.02 2.90 -25.13
CA PRO A 51 24.86 2.32 -25.80
C PRO A 51 25.13 2.01 -27.27
N SER A 52 24.79 0.79 -27.69
CA SER A 52 24.97 0.28 -29.05
C SER A 52 23.78 -0.62 -29.46
N TRP A 53 23.74 -1.03 -30.73
CA TRP A 53 22.72 -1.98 -31.18
C TRP A 53 22.86 -3.36 -30.55
N GLU A 54 24.08 -3.72 -30.14
CA GLU A 54 24.36 -4.97 -29.42
C GLU A 54 24.00 -4.82 -27.94
N HIS A 55 24.33 -3.69 -27.33
CA HIS A 55 24.00 -3.36 -25.94
C HIS A 55 23.14 -2.11 -25.88
N LEU A 56 21.81 -2.26 -25.93
CA LEU A 56 20.85 -1.15 -26.06
C LEU A 56 21.05 -0.02 -25.06
N LEU A 57 21.49 -0.34 -23.84
CA LEU A 57 21.78 0.62 -22.77
C LEU A 57 23.26 0.65 -22.36
N GLY A 58 24.13 -0.07 -23.08
CA GLY A 58 25.53 -0.28 -22.72
C GLY A 58 25.73 -1.36 -21.66
N THR A 59 26.97 -1.45 -21.16
CA THR A 59 27.37 -2.42 -20.12
C THR A 59 27.73 -1.72 -18.81
N ASN A 60 27.52 -2.42 -17.69
CA ASN A 60 27.88 -1.91 -16.36
C ASN A 60 29.41 -1.99 -16.10
N ASP A 61 29.82 -1.69 -14.86
CA ASP A 61 31.22 -1.70 -14.41
C ASP A 61 31.87 -3.09 -14.41
N ILE A 62 31.04 -4.13 -14.39
CA ILE A 62 31.43 -5.53 -14.43
C ILE A 62 31.47 -6.01 -15.90
N GLY A 63 30.59 -5.51 -16.76
CA GLY A 63 30.46 -5.94 -18.15
C GLY A 63 29.12 -6.57 -18.50
N TYR A 64 28.16 -6.61 -17.58
CA TYR A 64 26.80 -7.10 -17.86
C TYR A 64 25.99 -6.10 -18.67
N ASP A 65 25.13 -6.60 -19.54
CA ASP A 65 24.20 -5.81 -20.34
C ASP A 65 23.12 -5.15 -19.44
N ILE A 66 23.11 -3.81 -19.40
CA ILE A 66 22.24 -3.04 -18.50
C ILE A 66 20.76 -3.24 -18.85
N ALA A 67 20.42 -3.42 -20.14
CA ALA A 67 19.04 -3.61 -20.57
C ALA A 67 18.47 -4.94 -20.06
N SER A 68 19.26 -6.01 -20.16
CA SER A 68 18.93 -7.34 -19.66
C SER A 68 18.86 -7.36 -18.13
N GLU A 69 19.80 -6.70 -17.46
CA GLU A 69 19.80 -6.54 -16.00
C GLU A 69 18.55 -5.81 -15.50
N LEU A 70 18.13 -4.73 -16.18
CA LEU A 70 16.93 -3.97 -15.84
C LEU A 70 15.65 -4.81 -15.99
N LEU A 71 15.53 -5.59 -17.07
CA LEU A 71 14.37 -6.46 -17.31
C LEU A 71 14.27 -7.57 -16.24
N LEU A 72 15.40 -8.17 -15.87
CA LEU A 72 15.42 -9.17 -14.80
C LEU A 72 15.12 -8.54 -13.43
N ALA A 73 15.69 -7.38 -13.14
CA ALA A 73 15.45 -6.62 -11.92
C ALA A 73 13.99 -6.18 -11.78
N LEU A 74 13.31 -5.85 -12.89
CA LEU A 74 11.89 -5.53 -12.91
C LEU A 74 11.07 -6.74 -12.42
N ARG A 75 11.37 -7.94 -12.92
CA ARG A 75 10.68 -9.18 -12.50
C ARG A 75 10.84 -9.46 -11.02
N THR A 76 12.07 -9.40 -10.51
CA THR A 76 12.34 -9.65 -9.09
C THR A 76 11.70 -8.59 -8.20
N SER A 77 11.72 -7.32 -8.61
CA SER A 77 11.12 -6.19 -7.88
C SER A 77 9.59 -6.31 -7.78
N ILE A 78 8.92 -6.72 -8.86
CA ILE A 78 7.46 -6.91 -8.84
C ILE A 78 7.08 -8.07 -7.91
N LEU A 79 7.75 -9.22 -8.04
CA LEU A 79 7.50 -10.37 -7.17
C LEU A 79 7.74 -10.03 -5.70
N PHE A 80 8.84 -9.31 -5.42
CA PHE A 80 9.16 -8.81 -4.09
C PHE A 80 8.06 -7.90 -3.53
N GLY A 81 7.64 -6.90 -4.30
CA GLY A 81 6.59 -5.96 -3.89
C GLY A 81 5.26 -6.65 -3.61
N ILE A 82 4.85 -7.59 -4.47
CA ILE A 82 3.62 -8.38 -4.28
C ILE A 82 3.72 -9.24 -3.01
N ALA A 83 4.84 -9.93 -2.79
CA ALA A 83 5.03 -10.78 -1.62
C ALA A 83 4.98 -9.97 -0.31
N VAL A 84 5.69 -8.85 -0.25
CA VAL A 84 5.67 -7.94 0.92
C VAL A 84 4.24 -7.42 1.15
N ALA A 85 3.57 -6.93 0.10
CA ALA A 85 2.22 -6.40 0.21
C ALA A 85 1.24 -7.47 0.72
N ALA A 86 1.29 -8.70 0.17
CA ALA A 86 0.40 -9.78 0.56
C ALA A 86 0.55 -10.15 2.05
N ILE A 87 1.79 -10.32 2.51
CA ILE A 87 2.08 -10.69 3.91
C ILE A 87 1.71 -9.53 4.85
N THR A 88 2.15 -8.32 4.52
CA THR A 88 1.85 -7.10 5.31
C THR A 88 0.34 -6.89 5.44
N CYS A 89 -0.40 -7.02 4.33
CA CYS A 89 -1.85 -6.89 4.33
C CYS A 89 -2.52 -8.00 5.14
N THR A 90 -2.04 -9.24 5.05
CA THR A 90 -2.60 -10.36 5.81
C THR A 90 -2.43 -10.14 7.31
N ILE A 91 -1.21 -9.81 7.76
CA ILE A 91 -0.91 -9.54 9.17
C ILE A 91 -1.73 -8.32 9.65
N GLY A 92 -1.71 -7.24 8.88
CA GLY A 92 -2.45 -6.02 9.20
C GLY A 92 -3.96 -6.24 9.28
N LEU A 93 -4.53 -7.02 8.36
CA LEU A 93 -5.95 -7.36 8.36
C LEU A 93 -6.32 -8.17 9.60
N VAL A 94 -5.58 -9.24 9.89
CA VAL A 94 -5.85 -10.12 11.04
C VAL A 94 -5.78 -9.33 12.34
N LEU A 95 -4.69 -8.59 12.57
CA LEU A 95 -4.48 -7.84 13.82
C LEU A 95 -5.40 -6.61 13.93
N GLY A 96 -5.67 -5.93 12.83
CA GLY A 96 -6.56 -4.76 12.81
C GLY A 96 -8.02 -5.13 13.10
N VAL A 97 -8.51 -6.21 12.48
CA VAL A 97 -9.87 -6.72 12.72
C VAL A 97 -10.00 -7.28 14.13
N SER A 98 -9.06 -8.13 14.56
CA SER A 98 -9.11 -8.72 15.91
C SER A 98 -9.11 -7.64 16.99
N ALA A 99 -8.27 -6.60 16.84
CA ALA A 99 -8.19 -5.49 17.80
C ALA A 99 -9.51 -4.73 17.90
N ALA A 100 -10.14 -4.41 16.76
CA ALA A 100 -11.44 -3.73 16.74
C ALA A 100 -12.61 -4.57 17.30
N LEU A 101 -12.56 -5.89 17.10
CA LEU A 101 -13.63 -6.79 17.54
C LEU A 101 -13.56 -7.06 19.03
N ILE A 102 -12.40 -7.52 19.51
CA ILE A 102 -12.16 -7.90 20.91
C ILE A 102 -12.21 -6.65 21.79
N GLY A 103 -11.57 -5.54 21.38
CA GLY A 103 -11.49 -4.32 22.16
C GLY A 103 -10.71 -4.48 23.47
N GLY A 104 -10.83 -3.50 24.37
CA GLY A 104 -10.27 -3.56 25.72
C GLY A 104 -8.74 -3.61 25.76
N THR A 105 -8.19 -4.46 26.62
CA THR A 105 -6.74 -4.59 26.84
C THR A 105 -6.00 -5.18 25.64
N TYR A 106 -6.62 -6.10 24.90
CA TYR A 106 -6.03 -6.67 23.69
C TYR A 106 -5.79 -5.60 22.62
N ASP A 107 -6.82 -4.79 22.34
CA ASP A 107 -6.72 -3.67 21.41
C ASP A 107 -5.62 -2.69 21.83
N MET A 108 -5.59 -2.32 23.11
CA MET A 108 -4.56 -1.44 23.67
C MET A 108 -3.15 -2.00 23.46
N LEU A 109 -2.92 -3.29 23.75
CA LEU A 109 -1.60 -3.93 23.59
C LEU A 109 -1.15 -4.00 22.13
N VAL A 110 -2.04 -4.42 21.22
CA VAL A 110 -1.71 -4.53 19.79
C VAL A 110 -1.43 -3.16 19.19
N MET A 111 -2.26 -2.15 19.51
CA MET A 111 -2.02 -0.78 19.04
C MET A 111 -0.79 -0.15 19.68
N ARG A 112 -0.47 -0.49 20.94
CA ARG A 112 0.76 -0.02 21.58
C ARG A 112 2.01 -0.59 20.94
N LEU A 113 1.98 -1.87 20.57
CA LEU A 113 3.06 -2.50 19.81
C LEU A 113 3.21 -1.86 18.43
N ALA A 114 2.10 -1.60 17.74
CA ALA A 114 2.08 -0.91 16.45
C ALA A 114 2.69 0.50 16.54
N ASP A 115 2.34 1.27 17.58
CA ASP A 115 2.90 2.61 17.83
C ASP A 115 4.39 2.57 18.17
N ALA A 116 4.85 1.55 18.93
CA ALA A 116 6.26 1.36 19.22
C ALA A 116 7.07 1.06 17.95
N LEU A 117 6.54 0.21 17.06
CA LEU A 117 7.18 -0.10 15.77
C LEU A 117 7.24 1.11 14.84
N LEU A 118 6.23 1.99 14.88
CA LEU A 118 6.21 3.23 14.11
C LEU A 118 7.28 4.23 14.51
N ALA A 119 7.67 4.23 15.78
CA ALA A 119 8.72 5.11 16.30
C ALA A 119 10.12 4.69 15.81
N ILE A 120 10.29 3.45 15.37
CA ILE A 120 11.59 2.92 14.92
C ILE A 120 11.75 3.22 13.42
N PRO A 121 12.81 3.96 13.01
CA PRO A 121 13.10 4.16 11.59
C PRO A 121 13.36 2.82 10.87
N THR A 122 12.59 2.53 9.82
CA THR A 122 12.66 1.25 9.09
C THR A 122 14.07 0.96 8.55
N ILE A 123 14.79 2.00 8.12
CA ILE A 123 16.16 1.87 7.60
C ILE A 123 17.10 1.29 8.66
N ILE A 124 16.95 1.67 9.94
CA ILE A 124 17.78 1.15 11.04
C ILE A 124 17.59 -0.36 11.19
N VAL A 125 16.34 -0.82 11.16
CA VAL A 125 16.02 -2.26 11.24
C VAL A 125 16.65 -3.01 10.07
N LEU A 126 16.55 -2.47 8.86
CA LEU A 126 17.11 -3.11 7.66
C LEU A 126 18.65 -3.21 7.72
N ILE A 127 19.34 -2.16 8.16
CA ILE A 127 20.79 -2.17 8.30
C ILE A 127 21.23 -3.20 9.36
N LEU A 128 20.53 -3.24 10.51
CA LEU A 128 20.82 -4.23 11.54
C LEU A 128 20.65 -5.65 10.99
N ILE A 129 19.55 -5.93 10.29
CA ILE A 129 19.33 -7.25 9.67
C ILE A 129 20.43 -7.55 8.64
N ALA A 130 20.80 -6.60 7.79
CA ALA A 130 21.87 -6.79 6.81
C ALA A 130 23.25 -7.03 7.45
N ALA A 131 23.49 -6.55 8.67
CA ALA A 131 24.74 -6.78 9.40
C ALA A 131 24.86 -8.21 9.96
N TYR A 132 23.75 -8.85 10.32
CA TYR A 132 23.73 -10.20 10.91
C TYR A 132 23.34 -11.30 9.93
N PHE A 133 22.53 -10.99 8.92
CA PHE A 133 22.02 -11.94 7.94
C PHE A 133 22.66 -11.72 6.57
N LYS A 134 22.91 -12.82 5.84
CA LYS A 134 23.31 -12.72 4.44
C LYS A 134 22.20 -12.05 3.63
N PRO A 135 22.54 -11.14 2.69
CA PRO A 135 21.57 -10.55 1.78
C PRO A 135 20.75 -11.62 1.07
N SER A 136 19.45 -11.64 1.34
CA SER A 136 18.51 -12.58 0.74
C SER A 136 17.16 -11.90 0.57
N THR A 137 16.55 -12.10 -0.60
CA THR A 137 15.22 -11.59 -0.92
C THR A 137 14.19 -12.03 0.13
N THR A 138 14.27 -13.28 0.60
CA THR A 138 13.35 -13.84 1.59
C THR A 138 13.45 -13.13 2.94
N VAL A 139 14.68 -12.86 3.40
CA VAL A 139 14.92 -12.15 4.67
C VAL A 139 14.33 -10.75 4.59
N LEU A 140 14.59 -10.02 3.50
CA LEU A 140 14.04 -8.68 3.28
C LEU A 140 12.51 -8.69 3.24
N ILE A 141 11.89 -9.65 2.54
CA ILE A 141 10.42 -9.78 2.47
C ILE A 141 9.84 -9.92 3.87
N ILE A 142 10.37 -10.84 4.68
CA ILE A 142 9.88 -11.11 6.03
C ILE A 142 10.08 -9.88 6.92
N THR A 143 11.28 -9.31 6.92
CA THR A 143 11.63 -8.14 7.75
C THR A 143 10.71 -6.96 7.43
N LEU A 144 10.56 -6.58 6.16
CA LEU A 144 9.69 -5.46 5.78
C LEU A 144 8.23 -5.73 6.16
N SER A 145 7.75 -6.95 5.93
CA SER A 145 6.37 -7.29 6.25
C SER A 145 6.07 -7.17 7.75
N LEU A 146 7.03 -7.57 8.59
CA LEU A 146 6.93 -7.46 10.05
C LEU A 146 7.08 -6.03 10.59
N VAL A 147 7.69 -5.12 9.83
CA VAL A 147 7.82 -3.71 10.22
C VAL A 147 6.64 -2.87 9.72
N MET A 148 6.08 -3.21 8.55
CA MET A 148 5.11 -2.36 7.86
C MET A 148 3.64 -2.67 8.18
N TRP A 149 3.32 -3.81 8.83
CA TRP A 149 1.93 -4.23 9.07
C TRP A 149 1.11 -3.25 9.92
N GLN A 150 1.76 -2.49 10.80
CA GLN A 150 1.11 -1.56 11.72
C GLN A 150 0.24 -0.51 11.01
N THR A 151 0.64 -0.04 9.82
CA THR A 151 -0.09 1.02 9.10
C THR A 151 -1.40 0.47 8.57
N THR A 152 -1.30 -0.73 7.99
CA THR A 152 -2.45 -1.48 7.48
C THR A 152 -3.38 -1.88 8.61
N ALA A 153 -2.86 -2.35 9.75
CA ALA A 153 -3.67 -2.71 10.92
C ALA A 153 -4.47 -1.53 11.45
N ARG A 154 -3.86 -0.34 11.58
CA ARG A 154 -4.55 0.88 12.02
C ARG A 154 -5.66 1.30 11.06
N GLY A 155 -5.39 1.27 9.76
CA GLY A 155 -6.39 1.58 8.73
C GLY A 155 -7.58 0.62 8.78
N VAL A 156 -7.31 -0.68 8.80
CA VAL A 156 -8.34 -1.73 8.91
C VAL A 156 -9.12 -1.62 10.22
N ARG A 157 -8.45 -1.37 11.34
CA ARG A 157 -9.07 -1.22 12.66
C ARG A 157 -10.05 -0.04 12.66
N ALA A 158 -9.62 1.13 12.20
CA ALA A 158 -10.47 2.33 12.14
C ALA A 158 -11.76 2.07 11.35
N GLN A 159 -11.63 1.32 10.27
CA GLN A 159 -12.74 1.01 9.36
C GLN A 159 -13.65 -0.06 9.96
N THR A 160 -13.08 -1.07 10.61
CA THR A 160 -13.84 -2.07 11.37
C THR A 160 -14.63 -1.43 12.51
N LEU A 161 -14.04 -0.46 13.24
CA LEU A 161 -14.74 0.29 14.27
C LEU A 161 -15.86 1.17 13.71
N SER A 162 -15.62 1.84 12.58
CA SER A 162 -16.65 2.60 11.85
C SER A 162 -17.81 1.71 11.41
N LEU A 163 -17.52 0.47 11.00
CA LEU A 163 -18.56 -0.50 10.67
C LEU A 163 -19.34 -0.99 11.90
N LYS A 164 -18.64 -1.26 13.01
CA LYS A 164 -19.23 -1.72 14.27
C LYS A 164 -20.22 -0.69 14.85
N SER A 165 -20.01 0.59 14.58
CA SER A 165 -20.90 1.66 15.05
C SER A 165 -22.16 1.85 14.20
N LYS A 166 -22.26 1.22 13.02
CA LYS A 166 -23.44 1.34 12.13
C LYS A 166 -24.69 0.73 12.75
N LEU A 167 -25.83 1.41 12.58
CA LEU A 167 -27.12 1.06 13.18
C LEU A 167 -27.57 -0.39 12.90
N HIS A 168 -27.35 -0.88 11.67
CA HIS A 168 -27.74 -2.25 11.27
C HIS A 168 -26.93 -3.34 11.98
N VAL A 169 -25.65 -3.07 12.30
CA VAL A 169 -24.83 -4.01 13.08
C VAL A 169 -25.29 -4.05 14.53
N LYS A 170 -25.55 -2.89 15.15
CA LYS A 170 -26.12 -2.81 16.51
C LYS A 170 -27.48 -3.48 16.62
N ALA A 171 -28.37 -3.27 15.64
CA ALA A 171 -29.67 -3.93 15.58
C ALA A 171 -29.53 -5.47 15.49
N SER A 172 -28.66 -5.98 14.61
CA SER A 172 -28.43 -7.43 14.49
C SER A 172 -27.87 -8.08 15.75
N ARG A 173 -27.02 -7.36 16.51
CA ARG A 173 -26.47 -7.84 17.78
C ARG A 173 -27.54 -7.88 18.88
N ASN A 174 -28.42 -6.89 18.93
CA ASN A 174 -29.58 -6.89 19.84
C ASN A 174 -30.57 -8.02 19.51
N MET A 175 -30.57 -8.53 18.27
CA MET A 175 -31.35 -9.69 17.84
C MET A 175 -30.63 -11.04 18.10
N GLY A 176 -29.52 -11.05 18.85
CA GLY A 176 -28.83 -12.28 19.26
C GLY A 176 -27.83 -12.86 18.25
N ALA A 177 -27.48 -12.12 17.19
CA ALA A 177 -26.51 -12.61 16.21
C ALA A 177 -25.10 -12.76 16.83
N ALA A 178 -24.49 -13.92 16.61
CA ALA A 178 -23.13 -14.20 17.05
C ALA A 178 -22.11 -13.26 16.39
N THR A 179 -21.06 -12.89 17.13
CA THR A 179 -20.03 -11.95 16.64
C THR A 179 -19.32 -12.46 15.38
N SER A 180 -19.18 -13.78 15.24
CA SER A 180 -18.65 -14.44 14.04
C SER A 180 -19.57 -14.30 12.82
N TYR A 181 -20.89 -14.42 13.00
CA TYR A 181 -21.87 -14.23 11.92
C TYR A 181 -21.84 -12.79 11.38
N ILE A 182 -21.78 -11.81 12.28
CA ILE A 182 -21.65 -10.39 11.92
C ILE A 182 -20.34 -10.14 11.18
N MET A 183 -19.25 -10.79 11.60
CA MET A 183 -17.93 -10.66 10.98
C MET A 183 -17.91 -11.11 9.51
N TYR A 184 -18.38 -12.33 9.23
CA TYR A 184 -18.36 -12.88 7.87
C TYR A 184 -19.45 -12.28 6.96
N LYS A 185 -20.65 -12.02 7.50
CA LYS A 185 -21.80 -11.58 6.69
C LYS A 185 -21.82 -10.06 6.46
N HIS A 186 -21.31 -9.26 7.40
CA HIS A 186 -21.44 -7.79 7.37
C HIS A 186 -20.11 -7.04 7.34
N ILE A 187 -19.04 -7.55 7.97
CA ILE A 187 -17.77 -6.83 8.07
C ILE A 187 -16.82 -7.20 6.93
N MET A 188 -16.63 -8.48 6.61
CA MET A 188 -15.76 -8.92 5.50
C MET A 188 -16.10 -8.28 4.13
N PRO A 189 -17.38 -8.19 3.70
CA PRO A 189 -17.71 -7.57 2.40
C PRO A 189 -17.38 -6.08 2.33
N GLU A 190 -17.47 -5.39 3.46
CA GLU A 190 -17.24 -3.96 3.58
C GLU A 190 -15.77 -3.63 3.83
N LEU A 191 -15.00 -4.53 4.45
CA LEU A 191 -13.54 -4.45 4.50
C LEU A 191 -12.93 -4.58 3.11
N PHE A 192 -13.50 -5.42 2.25
CA PHE A 192 -13.13 -5.49 0.83
C PHE A 192 -13.37 -4.14 0.13
N ARG A 193 -14.50 -3.48 0.46
CA ARG A 193 -14.83 -2.13 -0.02
C ARG A 193 -13.90 -1.06 0.57
N CYS A 194 -13.43 -1.24 1.79
CA CYS A 194 -12.51 -0.34 2.47
C CYS A 194 -11.07 -0.46 1.96
N MET A 195 -10.59 -1.67 1.68
CA MET A 195 -9.28 -1.89 1.08
C MET A 195 -9.20 -1.18 -0.29
N ARG A 196 -10.31 -1.21 -1.05
CA ARG A 196 -10.49 -0.37 -2.24
C ARG A 196 -10.37 1.13 -1.95
N TRP A 197 -10.84 1.61 -0.79
CA TRP A 197 -10.79 3.03 -0.43
C TRP A 197 -9.41 3.49 0.04
N VAL A 198 -8.68 2.67 0.80
CA VAL A 198 -7.28 2.94 1.21
C VAL A 198 -6.36 3.07 -0.01
N LEU A 199 -6.60 2.25 -1.05
CA LEU A 199 -5.90 2.37 -2.33
C LEU A 199 -6.21 3.69 -3.07
N LEU A 200 -7.39 4.27 -2.86
CA LEU A 200 -7.83 5.53 -3.51
C LEU A 200 -7.45 6.79 -2.72
N GLN A 201 -7.18 6.66 -1.42
CA GLN A 201 -7.07 7.82 -0.54
C GLN A 201 -5.80 8.65 -0.71
N ARG A 202 -4.74 8.08 -1.31
CA ARG A 202 -3.45 8.78 -1.48
C ARG A 202 -3.53 9.98 -2.44
N HIS A 203 -4.62 10.15 -3.19
CA HIS A 203 -4.74 11.17 -4.23
C HIS A 203 -5.69 12.35 -3.95
N GLY A 204 -6.50 12.32 -2.88
CA GLY A 204 -7.61 13.28 -2.69
C GLY A 204 -7.46 14.36 -1.61
N SER A 205 -6.41 14.35 -0.78
CA SER A 205 -6.39 15.15 0.45
C SER A 205 -5.85 16.59 0.32
N GLN A 206 -5.34 17.01 -0.84
CA GLN A 206 -4.63 18.29 -0.96
C GLN A 206 -5.46 19.45 -1.53
N SER A 207 -6.66 19.20 -2.08
CA SER A 207 -7.44 20.25 -2.76
C SER A 207 -8.48 20.96 -1.87
N SER A 208 -8.94 20.37 -0.76
CA SER A 208 -10.00 20.99 0.04
C SER A 208 -9.52 22.15 0.92
N TRP A 209 -8.26 22.10 1.40
CA TRP A 209 -7.73 23.12 2.31
C TRP A 209 -7.48 24.48 1.66
N LYS A 210 -7.33 24.56 0.33
CA LYS A 210 -7.08 25.85 -0.36
C LYS A 210 -8.34 26.69 -0.57
N GLN A 211 -9.52 26.07 -0.57
CA GLN A 211 -10.78 26.78 -0.83
C GLN A 211 -11.27 27.55 0.42
N ASP A 212 -11.01 27.01 1.61
CA ASP A 212 -11.55 27.58 2.86
C ASP A 212 -10.79 28.84 3.32
N TYR A 213 -9.47 28.93 3.09
CA TYR A 213 -8.67 30.12 3.49
C TYR A 213 -9.09 31.42 2.79
N HIS A 214 -9.51 31.36 1.53
CA HIS A 214 -9.91 32.57 0.78
C HIS A 214 -11.30 33.09 1.15
N SER A 215 -12.14 32.30 1.83
CA SER A 215 -13.49 32.70 2.21
C SER A 215 -13.54 33.47 3.54
N SER A 216 -12.57 33.26 4.44
CA SER A 216 -12.55 33.89 5.78
C SER A 216 -12.00 35.32 5.81
N GLU A 217 -11.24 35.76 4.79
CA GLU A 217 -10.66 37.11 4.76
C GLU A 217 -11.66 38.22 4.37
N TYR A 218 -12.83 37.88 3.84
CA TYR A 218 -13.82 38.88 3.39
C TYR A 218 -14.93 39.21 4.40
N SER A 219 -15.00 38.55 5.57
CA SER A 219 -16.11 38.75 6.52
C SER A 219 -15.84 39.73 7.67
N ILE A 220 -14.64 40.32 7.76
CA ILE A 220 -14.33 41.30 8.83
C ILE A 220 -14.42 42.72 8.26
N ARG A 221 -15.64 43.21 8.04
CA ARG A 221 -15.90 44.66 7.95
C ARG A 221 -16.35 45.16 9.33
N PRO A 222 -15.72 46.19 9.90
CA PRO A 222 -16.19 46.79 11.14
C PRO A 222 -17.53 47.50 10.89
N GLN A 223 -18.57 47.09 11.63
CA GLN A 223 -19.83 47.82 11.69
C GLN A 223 -19.57 49.20 12.32
N ARG A 224 -19.77 50.28 11.57
CA ARG A 224 -19.80 51.64 12.13
C ARG A 224 -21.03 51.76 13.02
N VAL A 225 -20.79 52.05 14.30
CA VAL A 225 -21.79 52.50 15.26
C VAL A 225 -22.27 53.89 14.83
N SER A 226 -23.54 54.02 14.45
CA SER A 226 -24.19 55.33 14.35
C SER A 226 -24.66 55.75 15.74
N GLY A 227 -24.05 56.79 16.29
CA GLY A 227 -24.56 57.53 17.44
C GLY A 227 -25.17 58.85 16.96
N SER A 228 -26.31 59.17 17.56
CA SER A 228 -27.11 60.42 17.51
C SER A 228 -26.33 61.73 17.38
#